data_AF-V4KXA0-F1
#
_entry.id   AF-V4KXA0-F1
#
_cell.length_a   1.000
_cell.length_b   1.000
_cell.length_c   1.000
_cell.angle_alpha   90.00
_cell.angle_beta   90.00
_cell.angle_gamma   90.00
#
_symmetry.space_group_name_H-M   'P 1'
#
loop_
_entity.id
_entity.type
_entity.pdbx_description
1 polymer ?
#
loop_
_entity_poly.entity_id
_entity_poly.type
_entity_poly.pdbx_seq_one_letter_code
_entity_poly.pdbx_strand_id
1 'polypeptide(L)' 'MRNMVKCKKVRHHGGKGRKEKQKFQESCKRRNLKILRRIVPGCEEVDDEEALFLKSIQHLMLLKSQVTLLRKLAYICGV' A
#
# COMPACT_ATOMS: atom_id res chain seq x y z
N MET A 1 58.98 -17.69 14.74
CA MET A 1 58.04 -16.69 15.29
C MET A 1 56.72 -16.79 14.54
N ARG A 2 55.64 -17.21 15.19
CA ARG A 2 54.31 -17.35 14.57
C ARG A 2 53.54 -16.05 14.82
N ASN A 3 53.35 -15.24 13.78
CA ASN A 3 52.57 -14.01 13.90
C ASN A 3 51.08 -14.38 13.90
N MET A 4 50.46 -14.26 15.08
CA MET A 4 49.03 -14.51 15.26
C MET A 4 48.25 -13.31 14.73
N VAL A 5 47.64 -13.45 13.54
CA VAL A 5 46.81 -12.41 12.94
C VAL A 5 45.59 -12.20 13.84
N LYS A 6 45.48 -11.04 14.48
CA LYS A 6 44.29 -10.67 15.25
C LYS A 6 43.14 -10.42 14.27
N CYS A 7 42.28 -11.42 14.07
CA CYS A 7 41.00 -11.22 13.40
C CYS A 7 40.17 -10.23 14.23
N LYS A 8 40.03 -9.00 13.72
CA LYS A 8 39.22 -7.94 14.33
C LYS A 8 37.77 -8.40 14.34
N LYS A 9 37.23 -8.71 15.53
CA LYS A 9 35.83 -9.10 15.72
C LYS A 9 34.93 -7.93 15.31
N VAL A 10 34.40 -7.99 14.09
CA VAL A 10 33.43 -7.00 13.59
C VAL A 10 32.12 -7.22 14.35
N ARG A 11 31.77 -6.27 15.22
CA ARG A 11 30.46 -6.28 15.90
C ARG A 11 29.41 -5.88 14.86
N HIS A 12 28.61 -6.85 14.40
CA HIS A 12 27.45 -6.54 13.57
C HIS A 12 26.42 -5.76 14.40
N HIS A 13 26.14 -4.53 14.00
CA HIS A 13 25.08 -3.69 14.57
C HIS A 13 23.69 -4.24 14.18
N GLY A 14 23.26 -5.33 14.81
CA GLY A 14 21.98 -6.00 14.55
C GLY A 14 20.71 -5.20 14.92
N GLY A 15 20.83 -3.99 15.46
CA GLY A 15 19.69 -3.17 15.92
C GLY A 15 19.15 -2.15 14.93
N LYS A 16 19.89 -1.77 13.88
CA LYS A 16 19.48 -0.69 12.95
C LYS A 16 18.42 -1.13 11.93
N GLY A 17 18.52 -2.36 11.39
CA GLY A 17 17.63 -2.82 10.32
C GLY A 17 16.15 -2.96 10.69
N ARG A 18 15.81 -3.21 11.97
CA ARG A 18 14.39 -3.30 12.40
C ARG A 18 13.71 -1.93 12.43
N LYS A 19 14.39 -0.91 12.97
CA LYS A 19 13.87 0.47 13.01
C LYS A 19 13.75 1.09 11.62
N GLU A 20 14.69 0.77 10.73
CA GLU A 20 14.68 1.24 9.34
C GLU A 20 13.54 0.62 8.52
N LYS A 21 13.30 -0.70 8.68
CA LYS A 21 12.14 -1.39 8.09
C LYS A 21 10.81 -0.81 8.56
N GLN A 22 10.69 -0.50 9.85
CA GLN A 22 9.48 0.09 10.41
C GLN A 22 9.18 1.47 9.81
N LYS A 23 10.21 2.34 9.71
CA LYS A 23 10.07 3.67 9.07
C LYS A 23 9.68 3.56 7.59
N PHE A 24 10.25 2.60 6.88
CA PHE A 24 9.90 2.35 5.48
C PHE A 24 8.42 1.95 5.34
N GLN A 25 7.95 1.01 6.16
CA GLN A 25 6.55 0.58 6.17
C GLN A 25 5.60 1.72 6.49
N GLU A 26 5.92 2.56 7.46
CA GLU A 26 5.11 3.74 7.80
C GLU A 26 5.05 4.74 6.63
N SER A 27 6.17 4.96 5.93
CA SER A 27 6.21 5.81 4.73
C SER A 27 5.37 5.22 3.58
N CYS A 28 5.41 3.89 3.42
CA CYS A 28 4.65 3.18 2.40
C CYS A 28 3.15 3.28 2.70
N LYS A 29 2.75 3.05 3.96
CA LYS A 29 1.36 3.21 4.42
C LYS A 29 0.83 4.59 4.10
N ARG A 30 1.55 5.65 4.48
CA ARG A 30 1.14 7.04 4.22
C ARG A 30 1.01 7.34 2.72
N ARG A 31 1.94 6.86 1.90
CA ARG A 31 1.88 7.03 0.44
C ARG A 31 0.65 6.31 -0.15
N ASN A 32 0.41 5.07 0.27
CA ASN A 32 -0.71 4.28 -0.23
C ASN A 32 -2.05 4.90 0.14
N LEU A 33 -2.21 5.39 1.38
CA LEU A 33 -3.42 6.09 1.80
C LEU A 33 -3.62 7.40 1.03
N LYS A 34 -2.55 8.16 0.77
CA LYS A 34 -2.63 9.37 -0.06
C LYS A 34 -3.08 9.06 -1.49
N ILE A 35 -2.63 7.94 -2.06
CA ILE A 35 -3.10 7.48 -3.38
C ILE A 35 -4.57 7.07 -3.29
N LEU A 36 -4.96 6.30 -2.27
CA LEU A 36 -6.34 5.83 -2.10
C LEU A 36 -7.35 6.98 -2.03
N ARG A 37 -7.03 8.04 -1.26
CA ARG A 37 -7.85 9.26 -1.19
C ARG A 37 -8.05 9.97 -2.53
N ARG A 38 -7.07 9.88 -3.44
CA ARG A 38 -7.12 10.51 -4.76
C ARG A 38 -7.91 9.70 -5.78
N ILE A 39 -7.93 8.37 -5.65
CA ILE A 39 -8.61 7.50 -6.62
C ILE A 39 -10.09 7.31 -6.27
N VAL A 40 -10.46 7.41 -4.99
CA VAL A 40 -11.85 7.26 -4.55
C VAL A 40 -12.52 8.64 -4.53
N PRO A 41 -13.56 8.87 -5.36
CA PRO A 41 -14.24 10.16 -5.40
C PRO A 41 -14.79 10.57 -4.03
N GLY A 42 -14.59 11.84 -3.63
CA GLY A 42 -15.12 12.39 -2.38
C GLY A 42 -14.39 11.91 -1.12
N CYS A 43 -13.16 11.44 -1.27
CA CYS A 43 -12.31 10.97 -0.17
C CYS A 43 -11.02 11.79 0.02
N GLU A 44 -10.88 12.91 -0.66
CA GLU A 44 -9.67 13.75 -0.68
C GLU A 44 -9.27 14.22 0.72
N GLU A 45 -10.27 14.55 1.55
CA GLU A 45 -10.12 15.10 2.91
C GLU A 45 -10.51 14.10 4.02
N VAL A 46 -10.71 12.81 3.69
CA VAL A 46 -11.10 11.82 4.70
C VAL A 46 -9.89 11.42 5.56
N ASP A 47 -9.82 11.96 6.77
CA ASP A 47 -8.75 11.67 7.73
C ASP A 47 -8.88 10.29 8.38
N ASP A 48 -10.12 9.84 8.63
CA ASP A 48 -10.39 8.51 9.19
C ASP A 48 -10.07 7.40 8.18
N GLU A 49 -9.05 6.59 8.49
CA GLU A 49 -8.62 5.47 7.65
C GLU A 49 -9.72 4.42 7.50
N GLU A 50 -10.50 4.15 8.54
CA GLU A 50 -11.54 3.12 8.49
C GLU A 50 -12.69 3.54 7.55
N ALA A 51 -13.18 4.77 7.69
CA ALA A 51 -14.12 5.35 6.74
C ALA A 51 -13.57 5.38 5.31
N LEU A 52 -12.28 5.69 5.12
CA LEU A 52 -11.64 5.67 3.80
C LEU A 52 -11.70 4.27 3.17
N PHE A 53 -11.35 3.22 3.92
CA PHE A 53 -11.43 1.84 3.44
C PHE A 53 -12.87 1.41 3.14
N LEU A 54 -13.83 1.75 4.01
CA LEU A 54 -15.23 1.41 3.80
C LEU A 54 -15.79 2.06 2.52
N LYS A 55 -15.56 3.37 2.33
CA LYS A 55 -15.95 4.08 1.11
C LYS A 55 -15.27 3.50 -0.14
N SER A 56 -14.00 3.11 -0.02
CA SER A 56 -13.26 2.46 -1.11
C SER A 56 -13.90 1.14 -1.53
N ILE A 57 -14.29 0.30 -0.57
CA ILE A 57 -14.96 -0.98 -0.82
C ILE A 57 -16.31 -0.75 -1.51
N GLN A 58 -17.11 0.19 -0.98
CA GLN A 58 -18.40 0.55 -1.57
C GLN A 58 -18.25 1.03 -3.02
N HIS A 59 -17.25 1.87 -3.29
CA HIS A 59 -16.95 2.36 -4.63
C HIS A 59 -16.58 1.21 -5.59
N LEU A 60 -15.75 0.25 -5.15
CA LEU A 60 -15.40 -0.93 -5.94
C LEU A 60 -16.62 -1.82 -6.23
N MET A 61 -17.51 -2.00 -5.26
CA MET A 61 -18.75 -2.76 -5.47
C MET A 61 -19.64 -2.10 -6.53
N LEU A 62 -19.79 -0.77 -6.47
CA LEU A 62 -20.53 0.00 -7.45
C LEU A 62 -19.92 -0.12 -8.85
N LEU A 63 -18.60 0.09 -8.97
CA LEU A 63 -17.87 -0.07 -10.23
C LEU A 63 -18.05 -1.48 -10.82
N LYS A 64 -17.96 -2.52 -10.00
CA LYS A 64 -18.18 -3.91 -10.44
C LYS A 64 -19.59 -4.12 -11.01
N SER A 65 -20.60 -3.54 -10.37
CA SER A 65 -21.98 -3.55 -10.85
C SER A 65 -22.11 -2.83 -12.20
N GLN A 66 -21.54 -1.62 -12.30
CA GLN A 66 -21.53 -0.83 -13.54
C GLN A 66 -20.83 -1.56 -14.69
N VAL A 67 -19.67 -2.17 -14.46
CA VAL A 67 -18.96 -2.99 -15.46
C VAL A 67 -19.81 -4.18 -15.90
N THR A 68 -20.51 -4.83 -14.96
CA THR A 68 -21.41 -5.95 -15.28
C THR A 68 -22.56 -5.50 -16.19
N LEU A 69 -23.16 -4.34 -15.89
CA LEU A 69 -24.20 -3.75 -16.73
C LEU A 69 -23.65 -3.39 -18.12
N LEU A 70 -22.50 -2.72 -18.18
CA LEU A 70 -21.86 -2.33 -19.43
C LEU A 70 -21.57 -3.55 -20.32
N ARG A 71 -21.11 -4.67 -19.75
CA ARG A 71 -20.92 -5.92 -20.49
C ARG A 71 -22.21 -6.46 -21.09
N LYS A 72 -23.32 -6.41 -20.34
CA LYS A 72 -24.64 -6.83 -20.86
C LYS A 72 -25.09 -5.94 -22.00
N LEU A 73 -24.91 -4.63 -21.87
CA LEU A 73 -25.25 -3.68 -22.92
C LEU A 73 -24.39 -3.87 -24.16
N ALA A 74 -23.08 -4.05 -24.01
CA ALA A 74 -22.17 -4.35 -25.11
C ALA A 74 -22.60 -5.62 -25.87
N TYR A 75 -22.96 -6.69 -25.13
CA TYR A 75 -23.51 -7.91 -25.72
C TYR A 75 -24.79 -7.66 -26.53
N ILE A 76 -25.73 -6.87 -26.00
CA ILE A 76 -26.99 -6.53 -26.71
C ILE A 76 -26.71 -5.67 -27.96
N CYS A 77 -25.77 -4.73 -27.86
CA CYS A 77 -25.39 -3.84 -28.95
C CYS A 77 -24.46 -4.49 -29.99
N GLY A 78 -23.91 -5.68 -29.71
CA GLY A 78 -22.97 -6.37 -30.59
C GLY A 78 -21.58 -5.72 -30.68
N VAL A 79 -21.12 -5.04 -29.62
CA VAL A 79 -19.79 -4.40 -29.50
C VAL A 79 -18.87 -5.21 -28.60
#